data_AF-A0A7S2ZP10-F1
#
_entry.id   AF-A0A7S2ZP10-F1
#
_cell.length_a   1.000
_cell.length_b   1.000
_cell.length_c   1.000
_cell.angle_alpha   90.00
_cell.angle_beta   90.00
_cell.angle_gamma   90.00
#
_symmetry.space_group_name_H-M   'P 1'
#
loop_
_entity.id
_entity.type
_entity.pdbx_description
1 polymer ?
#
loop_
_entity_poly.entity_id
_entity_poly.type
_entity_poly.pdbx_seq_one_letter_code
_entity_poly.pdbx_strand_id
1 'polypeptide(L)'
;MINVYEDLCVNQLAIPVVKGIKSPMERFAGAEETYTVEAMMQNGWALQSGTSHFLGQNFAKAFDVTFNTSVEGVTDHVWATSWGVSTRLMGALIMTHSDDSGLCCPPKVAAIQIAIVCIWKKADQKEMVLGAAKDVAARLRSRGFRVELDDRDGMRPGAKYYEWERKGVPLRMEMGPRDVEKGSVFCARRIGGPKFGLAVDENFEDNVDDVMDKIQQEMYSTAKNRLDELTKPVSSYEEMKAALDSGETGFFLAPWKEDDDNEDKIKEDCKATIRCYPMDSQEEAEDKLCFYSGEPATHMAIFARAY
;
A
#
# COMPACT_ATOMS: atom_id res chain seq x y z
N MET A 1 -11.90 6.25 -12.03
CA MET A 1 -11.31 4.99 -11.55
C MET A 1 -10.00 5.17 -10.80
N ILE A 2 -9.06 5.99 -11.26
CA ILE A 2 -7.76 6.13 -10.59
C ILE A 2 -7.85 6.46 -9.08
N ASN A 3 -8.77 7.33 -8.67
CA ASN A 3 -9.02 7.65 -7.26
C ASN A 3 -9.51 6.44 -6.43
N VAL A 4 -10.19 5.48 -7.06
CA VAL A 4 -10.60 4.22 -6.38
C VAL A 4 -9.39 3.35 -6.10
N TYR A 5 -8.39 3.35 -6.99
CA TYR A 5 -7.15 2.61 -6.77
C TYR A 5 -6.24 3.29 -5.74
N GLU A 6 -6.21 4.62 -5.72
CA GLU A 6 -5.59 5.40 -4.66
C GLU A 6 -6.23 5.08 -3.30
N ASP A 7 -7.56 5.14 -3.19
CA ASP A 7 -8.30 4.79 -1.97
C ASP A 7 -8.03 3.35 -1.52
N LEU A 8 -8.03 2.39 -2.45
CA LEU A 8 -7.68 1.00 -2.15
C LEU A 8 -6.27 0.89 -1.56
N CYS A 9 -5.27 1.53 -2.18
CA CYS A 9 -3.89 1.48 -1.70
C CYS A 9 -3.75 2.15 -0.32
N VAL A 10 -4.20 3.41 -0.21
CA VAL A 10 -4.04 4.24 0.98
C VAL A 10 -4.89 3.71 2.13
N ASN A 11 -6.20 3.61 1.91
CA ASN A 11 -7.15 3.40 2.99
C ASN A 11 -7.36 1.94 3.34
N GLN A 12 -7.13 0.99 2.43
CA GLN A 12 -7.23 -0.45 2.75
C GLN A 12 -5.86 -1.09 2.98
N LEU A 13 -4.91 -0.86 2.08
CA LEU A 13 -3.59 -1.51 2.13
C LEU A 13 -2.55 -0.75 2.95
N ALA A 14 -2.85 0.47 3.41
CA ALA A 14 -1.90 1.35 4.09
C ALA A 14 -0.63 1.63 3.24
N ILE A 15 -0.76 1.66 1.91
CA ILE A 15 0.33 1.92 0.97
C ILE A 15 0.13 3.33 0.40
N PRO A 16 1.03 4.28 0.68
CA PRO A 16 1.01 5.58 0.03
C PRO A 16 1.39 5.44 -1.45
N VAL A 17 0.75 6.24 -2.30
CA VAL A 17 0.99 6.23 -3.75
C VAL A 17 1.09 7.64 -4.28
N VAL A 18 1.83 7.80 -5.38
CA VAL A 18 1.84 9.02 -6.17
C VAL A 18 0.96 8.82 -7.39
N LYS A 19 -0.05 9.68 -7.52
CA LYS A 19 -0.95 9.67 -8.68
C LYS A 19 -0.36 10.56 -9.78
N GLY A 20 -0.37 10.05 -11.00
CA GLY A 20 0.21 10.77 -12.13
C GLY A 20 -0.23 10.26 -13.48
N ILE A 21 0.32 10.88 -14.53
CA ILE A 21 0.10 10.52 -15.93
C ILE A 21 1.38 9.91 -16.49
N LYS A 22 1.29 8.87 -17.32
CA LYS A 22 2.46 8.27 -17.98
C LYS A 22 2.96 9.17 -19.10
N SER A 23 4.28 9.14 -19.34
CA SER A 23 4.88 9.73 -20.55
C SER A 23 4.29 9.06 -21.81
N PRO A 24 4.40 9.70 -22.99
CA PRO A 24 4.02 9.08 -24.25
C PRO A 24 4.68 7.71 -24.51
N MET A 25 5.90 7.51 -24.01
CA MET A 25 6.62 6.23 -24.12
C MET A 25 6.09 5.15 -23.18
N GLU A 26 5.67 5.52 -21.96
CA GLU A 26 5.25 4.59 -20.92
C GLU A 26 3.72 4.42 -20.83
N ARG A 27 2.94 5.16 -21.63
CA ARG A 27 1.47 4.99 -21.72
C ARG A 27 1.10 3.71 -22.46
N PHE A 28 -0.10 3.21 -22.22
CA PHE A 28 -0.61 2.06 -22.96
C PHE A 28 -0.75 2.38 -24.45
N ALA A 29 -0.22 1.49 -25.30
CA ALA A 29 -0.30 1.65 -26.75
C ALA A 29 -1.77 1.75 -27.20
N GLY A 30 -2.10 2.83 -27.90
CA GLY A 30 -3.47 3.13 -28.34
C GLY A 30 -4.31 3.92 -27.33
N ALA A 31 -3.80 4.21 -26.13
CA ALA A 31 -4.42 5.19 -25.25
C ALA A 31 -4.04 6.62 -25.64
N GLU A 32 -4.98 7.55 -25.49
CA GLU A 32 -4.66 8.99 -25.54
C GLU A 32 -3.91 9.39 -24.27
N GLU A 33 -4.38 8.93 -23.11
CA GLU A 33 -3.71 9.16 -21.82
C GLU A 33 -3.74 7.90 -20.95
N THR A 34 -2.71 7.73 -20.13
CA THR A 34 -2.66 6.67 -19.12
C THR A 34 -2.36 7.28 -17.76
N TYR A 35 -3.32 7.13 -16.86
CA TYR A 35 -3.22 7.50 -15.46
C TYR A 35 -2.68 6.32 -14.65
N THR A 36 -1.86 6.60 -13.65
CA THR A 36 -1.20 5.59 -12.82
C THR A 36 -1.16 5.99 -11.35
N VAL A 37 -1.08 4.99 -10.48
CA VAL A 37 -0.68 5.16 -9.07
C VAL A 37 0.63 4.40 -8.85
N GLU A 38 1.68 5.11 -8.48
CA GLU A 38 3.02 4.57 -8.30
C GLU A 38 3.32 4.46 -6.79
N ALA A 39 3.61 3.25 -6.33
CA ALA A 39 4.00 2.98 -4.94
C ALA A 39 5.51 2.81 -4.83
N MET A 40 6.05 3.02 -3.63
CA MET A 40 7.45 2.79 -3.32
C MET A 40 7.62 1.64 -2.34
N MET A 41 8.43 0.65 -2.73
CA MET A 41 8.72 -0.52 -1.90
C MET A 41 9.81 -0.22 -0.86
N GLN A 42 10.00 -1.08 0.14
CA GLN A 42 11.03 -0.90 1.18
C GLN A 42 12.47 -0.77 0.64
N ASN A 43 12.77 -1.37 -0.52
CA ASN A 43 14.07 -1.25 -1.19
C ASN A 43 14.20 0.02 -2.06
N GLY A 44 13.24 0.95 -1.98
CA GLY A 44 13.22 2.20 -2.74
C GLY A 44 12.89 2.06 -4.22
N TRP A 45 12.49 0.87 -4.69
CA TRP A 45 12.09 0.67 -6.08
C TRP A 45 10.61 1.00 -6.28
N ALA A 46 10.30 1.53 -7.46
CA ALA A 46 8.94 1.85 -7.87
C ALA A 46 8.14 0.60 -8.23
N LEU A 47 6.85 0.64 -7.93
CA LEU A 47 5.89 -0.37 -8.36
C LEU A 47 4.59 0.30 -8.82
N GLN A 48 4.25 0.12 -10.10
CA GLN A 48 2.95 0.52 -10.61
C GLN A 48 1.86 -0.31 -9.93
N SER A 49 1.00 0.38 -9.18
CA SER A 49 -0.01 -0.21 -8.30
C SER A 49 -1.44 -0.08 -8.86
N GLY A 50 -1.60 0.54 -10.02
CA GLY A 50 -2.86 0.60 -10.75
C GLY A 50 -2.76 1.48 -11.98
N THR A 51 -3.63 1.24 -12.96
CA THR A 51 -3.66 2.00 -14.20
C THR A 51 -5.09 2.27 -14.66
N SER A 52 -5.32 3.45 -15.24
CA SER A 52 -6.58 3.85 -15.83
C SER A 52 -6.30 4.59 -17.14
N HIS A 53 -6.82 4.09 -18.24
CA HIS A 53 -6.53 4.58 -19.58
C HIS A 53 -7.73 5.35 -20.12
N PHE A 54 -7.47 6.53 -20.65
CA PHE A 54 -8.37 7.17 -21.59
C PHE A 54 -7.98 6.71 -22.98
N LEU A 55 -8.79 5.82 -23.56
CA LEU A 55 -8.51 5.21 -24.86
C LEU A 55 -8.91 6.11 -26.03
N GLY A 56 -9.63 7.20 -25.75
CA GLY A 56 -10.23 8.04 -26.75
C GLY A 56 -11.16 7.22 -27.65
N GLN A 57 -11.03 7.44 -28.95
CA GLN A 57 -11.73 6.67 -29.98
C GLN A 57 -10.81 5.68 -30.74
N ASN A 58 -9.54 5.52 -30.34
CA ASN A 58 -8.57 4.72 -31.11
C ASN A 58 -9.03 3.28 -31.30
N PHE A 59 -9.45 2.62 -30.21
CA PHE A 59 -9.97 1.26 -30.25
C PHE A 59 -11.34 1.19 -30.93
N ALA A 60 -12.20 2.17 -30.70
CA ALA A 60 -13.51 2.22 -31.35
C ALA A 60 -13.37 2.26 -32.87
N LYS A 61 -12.44 3.06 -33.41
CA LYS A 61 -12.13 3.12 -34.85
C LYS A 61 -11.52 1.82 -35.37
N ALA A 62 -10.61 1.22 -34.61
CA ALA A 62 -9.96 -0.03 -35.01
C ALA A 62 -10.93 -1.23 -35.08
N PHE A 63 -11.97 -1.24 -34.24
CA PHE A 63 -12.95 -2.32 -34.14
C PHE A 63 -14.37 -1.94 -34.65
N ASP A 64 -14.51 -0.78 -35.29
CA ASP A 64 -15.78 -0.23 -35.81
C ASP A 64 -16.92 -0.22 -34.77
N VAL A 65 -16.60 0.22 -33.54
CA VAL A 65 -17.56 0.31 -32.45
C VAL A 65 -18.25 1.68 -32.49
N THR A 66 -19.43 1.71 -33.09
CA THR A 66 -20.21 2.93 -33.32
C THR A 66 -21.54 2.94 -32.59
N PHE A 67 -22.12 4.13 -32.45
CA PHE A 67 -23.48 4.34 -31.95
C PHE A 67 -24.17 5.45 -32.75
N ASN A 68 -25.50 5.45 -32.77
CA ASN A 68 -26.27 6.53 -33.40
C ASN A 68 -26.31 7.75 -32.46
N THR A 69 -25.79 8.88 -32.90
CA THR A 69 -25.82 10.15 -32.18
C THR A 69 -27.17 10.87 -32.31
N SER A 70 -27.97 10.50 -33.31
CA SER A 70 -29.32 11.01 -33.49
C SER A 70 -30.26 9.93 -34.04
N VAL A 71 -31.57 10.18 -33.91
CA VAL A 71 -32.62 9.34 -34.53
C VAL A 71 -32.54 9.39 -36.06
N GLU A 72 -31.90 10.41 -36.63
CA GLU A 72 -31.72 10.62 -38.07
C GLU A 72 -30.61 9.76 -38.69
N GLY A 73 -29.97 8.90 -37.89
CA GLY A 73 -28.99 7.91 -38.37
C GLY A 73 -27.56 8.43 -38.51
N VAL A 74 -27.22 9.55 -37.87
CA VAL A 74 -25.82 9.98 -37.76
C VAL A 74 -25.10 9.05 -36.79
N THR A 75 -23.98 8.47 -37.21
CA THR A 75 -23.16 7.56 -36.40
C THR A 75 -21.88 8.23 -35.93
N ASP A 76 -21.44 7.92 -34.71
CA ASP A 76 -20.12 8.29 -34.19
C ASP A 76 -19.48 7.10 -33.45
N HIS A 77 -18.17 7.17 -33.24
CA HIS A 77 -17.40 6.17 -32.50
C HIS A 77 -17.51 6.40 -31.00
N VAL A 78 -17.57 5.31 -30.23
CA VAL A 78 -17.62 5.41 -28.77
C VAL A 78 -16.31 5.96 -28.20
N TRP A 79 -16.42 6.75 -27.14
CA TRP A 79 -15.30 7.15 -26.31
C TRP A 79 -15.07 6.10 -25.24
N ALA A 80 -13.88 5.49 -25.23
CA ALA A 80 -13.59 4.34 -24.38
C ALA A 80 -12.57 4.66 -23.29
N THR A 81 -12.71 3.93 -22.19
CA THR A 81 -11.76 3.92 -21.07
C THR A 81 -11.56 2.46 -20.66
N SER A 82 -10.37 2.12 -20.17
CA SER A 82 -10.08 0.81 -19.56
C SER A 82 -9.24 1.01 -18.31
N TRP A 83 -9.29 0.09 -17.35
CA TRP A 83 -8.58 0.25 -16.10
C TRP A 83 -8.33 -1.11 -15.46
N GLY A 84 -7.26 -1.21 -14.67
CA GLY A 84 -6.89 -2.46 -14.04
C GLY A 84 -5.99 -2.30 -12.82
N VAL A 85 -6.22 -3.19 -11.88
CA VAL A 85 -5.27 -3.60 -10.83
C VAL A 85 -5.19 -5.12 -10.87
N SER A 86 -4.14 -5.68 -10.27
CA SER A 86 -3.97 -7.13 -10.19
C SER A 86 -3.54 -7.55 -8.79
N THR A 87 -3.38 -8.85 -8.59
CA THR A 87 -2.80 -9.43 -7.37
C THR A 87 -1.37 -8.96 -7.08
N ARG A 88 -0.73 -8.23 -8.01
CA ARG A 88 0.51 -7.47 -7.74
C ARG A 88 0.39 -6.59 -6.48
N LEU A 89 -0.80 -6.09 -6.16
CA LEU A 89 -1.05 -5.35 -4.92
C LEU A 89 -0.79 -6.16 -3.64
N MET A 90 -0.93 -7.48 -3.67
CA MET A 90 -0.55 -8.34 -2.54
C MET A 90 0.96 -8.39 -2.36
N GLY A 91 1.71 -8.44 -3.47
CA GLY A 91 3.17 -8.28 -3.44
C GLY A 91 3.58 -6.91 -2.90
N ALA A 92 2.89 -5.85 -3.34
CA ALA A 92 3.12 -4.48 -2.87
C ALA A 92 2.93 -4.37 -1.34
N LEU A 93 1.85 -4.92 -0.80
CA LEU A 93 1.57 -4.95 0.63
C LEU A 93 2.70 -5.65 1.39
N ILE A 94 3.11 -6.84 0.92
CA ILE A 94 4.18 -7.61 1.55
C ILE A 94 5.49 -6.79 1.56
N MET A 95 5.89 -6.24 0.42
CA MET A 95 7.13 -5.47 0.24
C MET A 95 7.11 -4.08 0.88
N THR A 96 5.95 -3.57 1.30
CA THR A 96 5.81 -2.27 1.96
C THR A 96 5.94 -2.40 3.48
N HIS A 97 5.38 -3.47 4.04
CA HIS A 97 5.10 -3.58 5.48
C HIS A 97 5.86 -4.69 6.20
N SER A 98 6.21 -5.78 5.51
CA SER A 98 6.78 -6.96 6.19
C SER A 98 8.17 -6.67 6.75
N ASP A 99 8.60 -7.50 7.70
CA ASP A 99 9.90 -7.39 8.36
C ASP A 99 10.56 -8.77 8.49
N ASP A 100 11.71 -8.83 9.16
CA ASP A 100 12.48 -10.06 9.37
C ASP A 100 11.71 -11.15 10.15
N SER A 101 10.65 -10.77 10.87
CA SER A 101 9.78 -11.69 11.62
C SER A 101 8.64 -12.25 10.76
N GLY A 102 8.42 -11.73 9.55
CA GLY A 102 7.45 -12.24 8.57
C GLY A 102 6.45 -11.18 8.10
N LEU A 103 5.25 -11.63 7.73
CA LEU A 103 4.21 -10.72 7.21
C LEU A 103 3.80 -9.68 8.26
N CYS A 104 3.57 -8.45 7.83
CA CYS A 104 2.86 -7.42 8.59
C CYS A 104 1.62 -7.01 7.79
N CYS A 105 0.43 -7.47 8.21
CA CYS A 105 -0.78 -7.22 7.46
C CYS A 105 -1.58 -6.05 8.06
N PRO A 106 -2.01 -5.06 7.25
CA PRO A 106 -2.92 -4.01 7.73
C PRO A 106 -4.23 -4.61 8.27
N PRO A 107 -4.75 -4.11 9.43
CA PRO A 107 -5.97 -4.62 10.04
C PRO A 107 -7.16 -4.75 9.09
N LYS A 108 -7.33 -3.84 8.13
CA LYS A 108 -8.47 -3.87 7.20
C LYS A 108 -8.47 -5.08 6.27
N VAL A 109 -7.31 -5.63 5.94
CA VAL A 109 -7.17 -6.74 4.97
C VAL A 109 -6.61 -8.03 5.58
N ALA A 110 -6.22 -8.02 6.86
CA ALA A 110 -5.72 -9.20 7.57
C ALA A 110 -6.79 -10.30 7.68
N ALA A 111 -6.52 -11.52 7.19
CA ALA A 111 -7.48 -12.63 7.28
C ALA A 111 -7.89 -12.94 8.74
N ILE A 112 -6.94 -12.83 9.67
CA ILE A 112 -7.16 -12.86 11.11
C ILE A 112 -6.62 -11.53 11.65
N GLN A 113 -7.47 -10.76 12.31
CA GLN A 113 -7.11 -9.47 12.91
C GLN A 113 -6.59 -9.66 14.33
N ILE A 114 -7.23 -10.56 15.09
CA ILE A 114 -6.94 -10.81 16.50
C ILE A 114 -6.69 -12.29 16.74
N ALA A 115 -5.54 -12.63 17.31
CA ALA A 115 -5.27 -13.96 17.82
C ALA A 115 -5.27 -13.94 19.36
N ILE A 116 -6.17 -14.69 19.98
CA ILE A 116 -6.26 -14.82 21.44
C ILE A 116 -5.51 -16.09 21.86
N VAL A 117 -4.34 -15.92 22.45
CA VAL A 117 -3.50 -17.01 22.94
C VAL A 117 -3.82 -17.27 24.41
N CYS A 118 -4.39 -18.44 24.67
CA CYS A 118 -4.73 -18.87 26.02
C CYS A 118 -3.53 -19.53 26.70
N ILE A 119 -3.28 -19.16 27.96
CA ILE A 119 -2.08 -19.56 28.72
C ILE A 119 -2.52 -20.10 30.09
N TRP A 120 -2.20 -21.34 30.40
CA TRP A 120 -2.39 -21.92 31.73
C TRP A 120 -1.21 -22.82 32.09
N LYS A 121 -0.93 -22.96 33.40
CA LYS A 121 0.12 -23.89 33.89
C LYS A 121 -0.46 -25.16 34.48
N LYS A 122 -1.61 -25.04 35.15
CA LYS A 122 -2.29 -26.15 35.80
C LYS A 122 -3.58 -26.48 35.07
N ALA A 123 -4.00 -27.74 35.12
CA ALA A 123 -5.18 -28.23 34.41
C ALA A 123 -6.49 -27.62 34.96
N ASP A 124 -6.55 -27.32 36.26
CA ASP A 124 -7.70 -26.68 36.92
C ASP A 124 -7.94 -25.24 36.47
N GLN A 125 -6.91 -24.55 35.98
CA GLN A 125 -7.02 -23.18 35.46
C GLN A 125 -7.54 -23.12 34.01
N LYS A 126 -7.50 -24.25 33.30
CA LYS A 126 -7.81 -24.31 31.85
C LYS A 126 -9.24 -23.88 31.57
N GLU A 127 -10.20 -24.40 32.32
CA GLU A 127 -11.62 -24.12 32.09
C GLU A 127 -11.95 -22.63 32.29
N MET A 128 -11.39 -22.03 33.35
CA MET A 128 -11.54 -20.60 33.64
C MET A 128 -10.99 -19.72 32.51
N VAL A 129 -9.77 -20.01 32.04
CA VAL A 129 -9.13 -19.22 30.96
C VAL A 129 -9.89 -19.39 29.64
N LEU A 130 -10.28 -20.63 29.30
CA LEU A 130 -11.01 -20.90 28.06
C LEU A 130 -12.42 -20.29 28.07
N GLY A 131 -13.11 -20.27 29.21
CA GLY A 131 -14.39 -19.60 29.35
C GLY A 131 -14.25 -18.11 29.05
N ALA A 132 -13.37 -17.42 29.78
CA ALA A 132 -13.13 -15.98 29.59
C ALA A 132 -12.66 -15.65 28.16
N ALA A 133 -11.78 -16.45 27.57
CA ALA A 133 -11.28 -16.21 26.23
C ALA A 133 -12.35 -16.43 25.14
N LYS A 134 -13.27 -17.39 25.35
CA LYS A 134 -14.44 -17.58 24.47
C LYS A 134 -15.39 -16.39 24.54
N ASP A 135 -15.62 -15.84 25.74
CA ASP A 135 -16.48 -14.67 25.93
C ASP A 135 -15.87 -13.43 25.25
N VAL A 136 -14.57 -13.18 25.45
CA VAL A 136 -13.82 -12.12 24.75
C VAL A 136 -13.88 -12.31 23.24
N ALA A 137 -13.66 -13.53 22.73
CA ALA A 137 -13.76 -13.81 21.31
C ALA A 137 -15.17 -13.56 20.75
N ALA A 138 -16.22 -13.93 21.49
CA ALA A 138 -17.61 -13.72 21.09
C ALA A 138 -17.97 -12.23 21.03
N ARG A 139 -17.54 -11.45 22.02
CA ARG A 139 -17.69 -9.98 22.05
C ARG A 139 -17.06 -9.33 20.81
N LEU A 140 -15.78 -9.63 20.56
CA LEU A 140 -15.04 -9.07 19.44
C LEU A 140 -15.61 -9.52 18.07
N ARG A 141 -16.03 -10.78 17.94
CA ARG A 141 -16.70 -11.26 16.72
C ARG A 141 -18.04 -10.56 16.50
N SER A 142 -18.79 -10.29 17.57
CA SER A 142 -20.06 -9.54 17.49
C SER A 142 -19.85 -8.09 17.06
N ARG A 143 -18.69 -7.50 17.38
CA ARG A 143 -18.25 -6.20 16.87
C ARG A 143 -17.82 -6.22 15.40
N GLY A 144 -17.55 -7.40 14.84
CA GLY A 144 -17.16 -7.59 13.43
C GLY A 144 -15.69 -7.96 13.22
N PHE A 145 -14.92 -8.19 14.30
CA PHE A 145 -13.53 -8.60 14.18
C PHE A 145 -13.37 -10.05 13.73
N ARG A 146 -12.34 -10.29 12.93
CA ARG A 146 -11.88 -11.63 12.54
C ARG A 146 -10.93 -12.17 13.62
N VAL A 147 -11.50 -12.94 14.54
CA VAL A 147 -10.80 -13.42 15.74
C VAL A 147 -10.56 -14.92 15.70
N GLU A 148 -9.33 -15.31 16.01
CA GLU A 148 -8.90 -16.70 16.18
C GLU A 148 -8.54 -16.98 17.64
N LEU A 149 -9.02 -18.10 18.18
CA LEU A 149 -8.73 -18.54 19.54
C LEU A 149 -7.70 -19.67 19.47
N ASP A 150 -6.50 -19.45 20.02
CA ASP A 150 -5.44 -20.46 20.07
C ASP A 150 -5.40 -21.16 21.44
N ASP A 151 -6.25 -22.16 21.58
CA ASP A 151 -6.38 -23.02 22.76
C ASP A 151 -5.58 -24.34 22.67
N ARG A 152 -4.74 -24.49 21.63
CA ARG A 152 -3.98 -25.72 21.36
C ARG A 152 -3.16 -26.12 22.59
N ASP A 153 -3.39 -27.33 23.08
CA ASP A 153 -2.67 -27.90 24.21
C ASP A 153 -1.27 -28.40 23.78
N GLY A 154 -0.33 -28.48 24.72
CA GLY A 154 1.02 -29.01 24.47
C GLY A 154 1.98 -28.09 23.69
N MET A 155 1.54 -26.93 23.23
CA MET A 155 2.42 -25.93 22.59
C MET A 155 2.80 -24.82 23.58
N ARG A 156 4.10 -24.50 23.66
CA ARG A 156 4.60 -23.41 24.50
C ARG A 156 4.05 -22.06 24.00
N PRO A 157 3.65 -21.12 24.89
CA PRO A 157 3.13 -19.81 24.48
C PRO A 157 4.02 -19.07 23.48
N GLY A 158 5.34 -19.08 23.68
CA GLY A 158 6.28 -18.45 22.74
C GLY A 158 6.25 -19.01 21.32
N ALA A 159 5.97 -20.32 21.15
CA ALA A 159 5.82 -20.92 19.82
C ALA A 159 4.53 -20.45 19.14
N LYS A 160 3.44 -20.32 19.91
CA LYS A 160 2.18 -19.74 19.42
C LYS A 160 2.37 -18.28 19.01
N TYR A 161 3.08 -17.49 19.82
CA TYR A 161 3.36 -16.08 19.54
C TYR A 161 4.07 -15.91 18.20
N TYR A 162 5.15 -16.67 17.99
CA TYR A 162 5.92 -16.65 16.76
C TYR A 162 5.08 -17.06 15.54
N GLU A 163 4.19 -18.06 15.68
CA GLU A 163 3.30 -18.46 14.59
C GLU A 163 2.37 -17.31 14.15
N TRP A 164 1.74 -16.63 15.12
CA TRP A 164 0.82 -15.51 14.81
C TRP A 164 1.54 -14.26 14.32
N GLU A 165 2.74 -13.99 14.83
CA GLU A 165 3.62 -12.93 14.32
C GLU A 165 4.02 -13.21 12.86
N ARG A 166 4.47 -14.42 12.56
CA ARG A 166 4.87 -14.81 11.20
C ARG A 166 3.71 -14.76 10.19
N LYS A 167 2.49 -15.09 10.64
CA LYS A 167 1.25 -14.96 9.85
C LYS A 167 0.77 -13.51 9.71
N GLY A 168 1.39 -12.56 10.39
CA GLY A 168 1.08 -11.14 10.30
C GLY A 168 -0.25 -10.74 10.94
N VAL A 169 -0.68 -11.43 11.99
CA VAL A 169 -1.89 -11.07 12.74
C VAL A 169 -1.64 -9.73 13.46
N PRO A 170 -2.39 -8.65 13.14
CA PRO A 170 -2.14 -7.31 13.65
C PRO A 170 -2.08 -7.19 15.17
N LEU A 171 -2.99 -7.87 15.87
CA LEU A 171 -3.11 -7.81 17.32
C LEU A 171 -3.12 -9.21 17.92
N ARG A 172 -2.19 -9.49 18.82
CA ARG A 172 -2.23 -10.68 19.66
C ARG A 172 -2.70 -10.30 21.05
N MET A 173 -3.69 -11.03 21.57
CA MET A 173 -4.14 -10.96 22.95
C MET A 173 -3.67 -12.20 23.70
N GLU A 174 -3.11 -12.01 24.88
CA GLU A 174 -2.60 -13.04 25.77
C GLU A 174 -3.54 -13.08 26.99
N MET A 175 -4.08 -14.27 27.29
CA MET A 175 -4.99 -14.46 28.41
C MET A 175 -4.52 -15.61 29.30
N GLY A 176 -4.09 -15.28 30.52
CA GLY A 176 -3.83 -16.24 31.58
C GLY A 176 -4.69 -16.02 32.83
N PRO A 177 -4.51 -16.85 33.87
CA PRO A 177 -5.35 -16.81 35.07
C PRO A 177 -5.37 -15.44 35.75
N ARG A 178 -4.21 -14.78 35.81
CA ARG A 178 -4.05 -13.44 36.41
C ARG A 178 -4.78 -12.36 35.63
N ASP A 179 -4.86 -12.50 34.31
CA ASP A 179 -5.52 -11.52 33.44
C ASP A 179 -7.03 -11.67 33.57
N VAL A 180 -7.52 -12.92 33.64
CA VAL A 180 -8.93 -13.24 33.92
C VAL A 180 -9.37 -12.74 35.29
N GLU A 181 -8.59 -13.00 36.35
CA GLU A 181 -8.88 -12.51 37.72
C GLU A 181 -8.95 -10.97 37.78
N LYS A 182 -8.19 -10.28 36.93
CA LYS A 182 -8.19 -8.82 36.83
C LYS A 182 -9.24 -8.26 35.87
N GLY A 183 -9.95 -9.11 35.13
CA GLY A 183 -10.85 -8.67 34.05
C GLY A 183 -10.10 -7.92 32.95
N SER A 184 -8.97 -8.43 32.47
CA SER A 184 -8.12 -7.78 31.48
C SER A 184 -7.53 -8.77 30.46
N VAL A 185 -7.02 -8.25 29.34
CA VAL A 185 -6.22 -8.98 28.36
C VAL A 185 -4.91 -8.26 28.10
N PHE A 186 -3.81 -9.00 27.90
CA PHE A 186 -2.52 -8.40 27.60
C PHE A 186 -2.24 -8.43 26.10
N CYS A 187 -1.97 -7.28 25.50
CA CYS A 187 -1.94 -7.09 24.06
C CYS A 187 -0.51 -6.85 23.55
N ALA A 188 -0.23 -7.38 22.36
CA ALA A 188 0.98 -7.13 21.60
C ALA A 188 0.61 -6.82 20.14
N ARG A 189 1.14 -5.73 19.59
CA ARG A 189 0.94 -5.35 18.18
C ARG A 189 1.99 -6.02 17.31
N ARG A 190 1.59 -6.43 16.09
CA ARG A 190 2.51 -7.03 15.11
C ARG A 190 3.63 -6.09 14.70
N ILE A 191 3.32 -4.81 14.59
CA ILE A 191 4.25 -3.74 14.19
C ILE A 191 5.19 -3.29 15.32
N GLY A 192 5.20 -4.00 16.46
CA GLY A 192 6.08 -3.71 17.60
C GLY A 192 5.52 -2.67 18.58
N GLY A 193 6.43 -2.07 19.37
CA GLY A 193 6.10 -1.20 20.49
C GLY A 193 5.89 -1.93 21.83
N PRO A 194 5.64 -1.19 22.91
CA PRO A 194 5.42 -1.78 24.23
C PRO A 194 4.11 -2.58 24.26
N LYS A 195 4.14 -3.73 24.94
CA LYS A 195 2.92 -4.47 25.28
C LYS A 195 2.08 -3.68 26.29
N PHE A 196 0.77 -3.84 26.24
CA PHE A 196 -0.17 -3.09 27.08
C PHE A 196 -1.36 -3.95 27.52
N GLY A 197 -1.99 -3.62 28.64
CA GLY A 197 -3.22 -4.27 29.08
C GLY A 197 -4.46 -3.53 28.60
N LEU A 198 -5.53 -4.25 28.27
CA LEU A 198 -6.86 -3.70 28.07
C LEU A 198 -7.82 -4.30 29.10
N ALA A 199 -8.65 -3.47 29.72
CA ALA A 199 -9.73 -3.93 30.58
C ALA A 199 -10.86 -4.55 29.74
N VAL A 200 -11.42 -5.65 30.20
CA VAL A 200 -12.58 -6.33 29.58
C VAL A 200 -13.85 -5.79 30.24
N ASP A 201 -14.04 -4.48 30.16
CA ASP A 201 -15.20 -3.74 30.67
C ASP A 201 -16.20 -3.41 29.55
N GLU A 202 -17.16 -2.53 29.78
CA GLU A 202 -18.15 -2.08 28.79
C GLU A 202 -17.56 -1.36 27.56
N ASN A 203 -16.35 -0.80 27.65
CA ASN A 203 -15.70 -0.05 26.55
C ASN A 203 -14.65 -0.90 25.81
N PHE A 204 -14.56 -2.20 26.12
CA PHE A 204 -13.51 -3.06 25.58
C PHE A 204 -13.49 -3.10 24.05
N GLU A 205 -14.66 -3.21 23.39
CA GLU A 205 -14.76 -3.26 21.93
C GLU A 205 -14.27 -1.95 21.29
N ASP A 206 -14.69 -0.80 21.82
CA ASP A 206 -14.28 0.51 21.32
C ASP A 206 -12.77 0.74 21.52
N ASN A 207 -12.21 0.30 22.66
CA ASN A 207 -10.77 0.32 22.89
C ASN A 207 -9.99 -0.55 21.89
N VAL A 208 -10.58 -1.66 21.42
CA VAL A 208 -9.96 -2.52 20.42
C VAL A 208 -10.08 -1.93 19.02
N ASP A 209 -11.19 -1.26 18.69
CA ASP A 209 -11.32 -0.45 17.46
C ASP A 209 -10.20 0.60 17.40
N ASP A 210 -10.02 1.38 18.47
CA ASP A 210 -8.97 2.39 18.59
C ASP A 210 -7.56 1.82 18.36
N VAL A 211 -7.29 0.62 18.89
CA VAL A 211 -6.01 -0.06 18.70
C VAL A 211 -5.82 -0.45 17.23
N MET A 212 -6.86 -0.98 16.58
CA MET A 212 -6.79 -1.38 15.17
C MET A 212 -6.60 -0.18 14.24
N ASP A 213 -7.31 0.91 14.49
CA ASP A 213 -7.17 2.15 13.73
C ASP A 213 -5.78 2.75 13.89
N LYS A 214 -5.23 2.75 15.12
CA LYS A 214 -3.84 3.19 15.37
C LYS A 214 -2.82 2.31 14.64
N ILE A 215 -3.00 0.98 14.60
CA ILE A 215 -2.12 0.09 13.84
C ILE A 215 -2.18 0.43 12.34
N GLN A 216 -3.39 0.58 11.77
CA GLN A 216 -3.56 0.92 10.36
C GLN A 216 -2.90 2.27 10.03
N GLN A 217 -3.11 3.28 10.87
CA GLN A 217 -2.54 4.62 10.70
C GLN A 217 -1.01 4.61 10.84
N GLU A 218 -0.45 3.92 11.83
CA GLU A 218 1.00 3.84 12.04
C GLU A 218 1.69 3.14 10.88
N MET A 219 1.09 2.07 10.32
CA MET A 219 1.59 1.42 9.11
C MET A 219 1.61 2.38 7.91
N TYR A 220 0.51 3.12 7.70
CA TYR A 220 0.43 4.10 6.62
C TYR A 220 1.46 5.22 6.78
N SER A 221 1.50 5.85 7.97
CA SER A 221 2.43 6.95 8.25
C SER A 221 3.89 6.51 8.13
N THR A 222 4.24 5.31 8.57
CA THR A 222 5.60 4.76 8.41
C THR A 222 5.96 4.61 6.93
N ALA A 223 5.05 4.06 6.12
CA ALA A 223 5.27 3.93 4.68
C ALA A 223 5.30 5.30 3.98
N LYS A 224 4.48 6.26 4.41
CA LYS A 224 4.42 7.62 3.84
C LYS A 224 5.69 8.40 4.12
N ASN A 225 6.19 8.35 5.35
CA ASN A 225 7.46 8.98 5.70
C ASN A 225 8.60 8.42 4.84
N ARG A 226 8.62 7.10 4.63
CA ARG A 226 9.60 6.48 3.72
C ARG A 226 9.48 6.98 2.29
N LEU A 227 8.25 7.06 1.75
CA LEU A 227 8.00 7.61 0.42
C LEU A 227 8.53 9.05 0.32
N ASP A 228 8.28 9.87 1.33
CA ASP A 228 8.71 11.28 1.36
C ASP A 228 10.23 11.41 1.47
N GLU A 229 10.86 10.66 2.37
CA GLU A 229 12.32 10.64 2.55
C GLU A 229 13.08 10.14 1.31
N LEU A 230 12.48 9.21 0.56
CA LEU A 230 13.07 8.64 -0.65
C LEU A 230 12.57 9.31 -1.94
N THR A 231 11.75 10.36 -1.85
CA THR A 231 11.42 11.21 -3.01
C THR A 231 12.33 12.42 -3.00
N LYS A 232 13.28 12.45 -3.93
CA LYS A 232 14.37 13.43 -3.99
C LYS A 232 14.18 14.37 -5.18
N PRO A 233 14.04 15.68 -4.98
CA PRO A 233 14.11 16.61 -6.08
C PRO A 233 15.53 16.62 -6.66
N VAL A 234 15.65 16.62 -7.98
CA VAL A 234 16.94 16.73 -8.69
C VAL A 234 16.87 17.80 -9.76
N SER A 235 18.00 18.47 -9.98
CA SER A 235 18.10 19.64 -10.85
C SER A 235 18.94 19.40 -12.11
N SER A 236 19.74 18.35 -12.15
CA SER A 236 20.48 17.94 -13.34
C SER A 236 20.51 16.42 -13.54
N TYR A 237 20.73 16.01 -14.79
CA TYR A 237 20.91 14.60 -15.15
C TYR A 237 22.11 13.97 -14.41
N GLU A 238 23.21 14.70 -14.28
CA GLU A 238 24.43 14.22 -13.61
C GLU A 238 24.19 13.94 -12.13
N GLU A 239 23.38 14.75 -11.46
CA GLU A 239 22.98 14.55 -10.06
C GLU A 239 22.22 13.23 -9.89
N MET A 240 21.18 13.02 -10.71
CA MET A 240 20.40 11.79 -10.68
C MET A 240 21.27 10.56 -11.02
N LYS A 241 22.11 10.66 -12.05
CA LYS A 241 22.99 9.56 -12.48
C LYS A 241 23.98 9.19 -11.39
N ALA A 242 24.63 10.17 -10.77
CA ALA A 242 25.58 9.94 -9.69
C ALA A 242 24.91 9.27 -8.48
N ALA A 243 23.68 9.68 -8.12
CA ALA A 243 22.91 9.04 -7.07
C ALA A 243 22.57 7.57 -7.41
N LEU A 244 22.13 7.30 -8.63
CA LEU A 244 21.80 5.94 -9.06
C LEU A 244 23.03 5.01 -9.18
N ASP A 245 24.18 5.56 -9.56
CA ASP A 245 25.46 4.83 -9.67
C ASP A 245 26.09 4.57 -8.30
N SER A 246 25.87 5.46 -7.31
CA SER A 246 26.29 5.25 -5.92
C SER A 246 25.42 4.24 -5.17
N GLY A 247 24.33 3.78 -5.79
CA GLY A 247 23.40 2.79 -5.23
C GLY A 247 22.21 3.41 -4.49
N GLU A 248 22.01 4.72 -4.57
CA GLU A 248 20.79 5.33 -4.05
C GLU A 248 19.56 4.83 -4.80
N THR A 249 18.44 4.79 -4.08
CA THR A 249 17.13 4.37 -4.57
C THR A 249 16.09 5.42 -4.20
N GLY A 250 14.88 5.23 -4.71
CA GLY A 250 13.77 6.15 -4.50
C GLY A 250 13.25 6.76 -5.79
N PHE A 251 12.44 7.80 -5.62
CA PHE A 251 11.87 8.59 -6.69
C PHE A 251 12.72 9.85 -6.88
N PHE A 252 13.10 10.13 -8.12
CA PHE A 252 13.85 11.33 -8.48
C PHE A 252 12.88 12.26 -9.22
N LEU A 253 12.46 13.33 -8.54
CA LEU A 253 11.53 14.33 -9.08
C LEU A 253 12.32 15.40 -9.83
N ALA A 254 12.15 15.47 -11.15
CA ALA A 254 12.94 16.34 -12.02
C ALA A 254 12.06 17.20 -12.93
N PRO A 255 12.45 18.46 -13.23
CA PRO A 255 11.86 19.20 -14.33
C PRO A 255 12.22 18.53 -15.65
N TRP A 256 11.21 18.30 -16.49
CA TRP A 256 11.32 17.50 -17.70
C TRP A 256 10.68 18.19 -18.89
N LYS A 257 11.39 18.16 -20.02
CA LYS A 257 10.85 18.46 -21.34
C LYS A 257 10.51 17.11 -21.99
N GLU A 258 9.22 16.90 -22.27
CA GLU A 258 8.74 15.67 -22.91
C GLU A 258 9.45 15.44 -24.26
N ASP A 259 10.35 14.46 -24.29
CA ASP A 259 11.16 14.06 -25.43
C ASP A 259 11.52 12.57 -25.34
N ASP A 260 11.03 11.77 -26.28
CA ASP A 260 11.15 10.31 -26.26
C ASP A 260 12.63 9.86 -26.40
N ASP A 261 13.41 10.51 -27.25
CA ASP A 261 14.82 10.17 -27.48
C ASP A 261 15.66 10.36 -26.20
N ASN A 262 15.36 11.39 -25.41
CA ASN A 262 16.04 11.64 -24.15
C ASN A 262 15.56 10.69 -23.04
N GLU A 263 14.28 10.34 -23.00
CA GLU A 263 13.74 9.33 -22.07
C GLU A 263 14.42 7.97 -22.30
N ASP A 264 14.57 7.54 -23.55
CA ASP A 264 15.26 6.29 -23.91
C ASP A 264 16.75 6.31 -23.52
N LYS A 265 17.47 7.41 -23.75
CA LYS A 265 18.87 7.53 -23.32
C LYS A 265 19.03 7.41 -21.80
N ILE A 266 18.15 8.07 -21.03
CA ILE A 266 18.17 7.98 -19.56
C ILE A 266 17.90 6.52 -19.12
N LYS A 267 16.96 5.84 -19.77
CA LYS A 267 16.67 4.43 -19.51
C LYS A 267 17.86 3.53 -19.81
N GLU A 268 18.55 3.73 -20.93
CA GLU A 268 19.74 2.96 -21.30
C GLU A 268 20.87 3.17 -20.29
N ASP A 269 21.15 4.41 -19.92
CA ASP A 269 22.25 4.80 -19.04
C ASP A 269 22.01 4.44 -17.57
N CYS A 270 20.84 4.77 -17.03
CA CYS A 270 20.57 4.72 -15.60
C CYS A 270 19.75 3.49 -15.17
N LYS A 271 19.11 2.80 -16.14
CA LYS A 271 18.06 1.80 -15.91
C LYS A 271 16.84 2.34 -15.16
N ALA A 272 16.67 3.67 -15.16
CA ALA A 272 15.52 4.36 -14.60
C ALA A 272 14.57 4.78 -15.72
N THR A 273 13.27 4.73 -15.46
CA THR A 273 12.21 5.14 -16.41
C THR A 273 11.34 6.19 -15.77
N ILE A 274 10.61 6.95 -16.58
CA ILE A 274 9.57 7.85 -16.07
C ILE A 274 8.46 6.98 -15.47
N ARG A 275 8.22 7.16 -14.18
CA ARG A 275 7.12 6.49 -13.48
C ARG A 275 5.82 7.22 -13.75
N CYS A 276 5.82 8.54 -13.61
CA CYS A 276 4.72 9.39 -14.00
C CYS A 276 5.11 10.87 -13.97
N TYR A 277 4.26 11.70 -14.55
CA TYR A 277 4.11 13.11 -14.26
C TYR A 277 3.16 13.24 -13.06
N PRO A 278 3.66 13.48 -11.83
CA PRO A 278 2.83 13.56 -10.63
C PRO A 278 1.86 14.74 -10.70
N MET A 279 0.57 14.49 -10.47
CA MET A 279 -0.47 15.52 -10.64
C MET A 279 -0.27 16.73 -9.71
N ASP A 280 0.17 16.48 -8.48
CA ASP A 280 0.24 17.50 -7.43
C ASP A 280 1.50 18.38 -7.51
N SER A 281 2.42 18.09 -8.46
CA SER A 281 3.69 18.83 -8.59
C SER A 281 3.86 19.50 -9.95
N GLN A 282 2.86 19.46 -10.85
CA GLN A 282 3.05 20.00 -12.22
C GLN A 282 3.26 21.51 -12.25
N GLU A 283 2.65 22.27 -11.33
CA GLU A 283 2.86 23.73 -11.22
C GLU A 283 4.33 24.07 -10.95
N GLU A 284 5.09 23.17 -10.31
CA GLU A 284 6.51 23.40 -10.05
C GLU A 284 7.38 23.34 -11.31
N ALA A 285 6.86 22.94 -12.47
CA ALA A 285 7.60 22.94 -13.73
C ALA A 285 7.75 24.35 -14.32
N GLU A 286 6.89 25.29 -13.93
CA GLU A 286 6.91 26.66 -14.44
C GLU A 286 8.29 27.31 -14.25
N ASP A 287 8.77 27.97 -15.30
CA ASP A 287 10.08 28.63 -15.38
C ASP A 287 11.31 27.75 -15.08
N LYS A 288 11.15 26.42 -14.98
CA LYS A 288 12.28 25.50 -14.87
C LYS A 288 12.78 25.06 -16.24
N LEU A 289 14.06 24.70 -16.29
CA LEU A 289 14.66 24.03 -17.45
C LEU A 289 14.67 22.52 -17.20
N CYS A 290 14.47 21.75 -18.26
CA CYS A 290 14.62 20.31 -18.28
C CYS A 290 16.00 19.93 -17.76
N PHE A 291 16.03 19.06 -16.75
CA PHE A 291 17.25 18.63 -16.08
C PHE A 291 18.24 17.89 -17.00
N TYR A 292 17.78 17.44 -18.18
CA TYR A 292 18.57 16.75 -19.18
C TYR A 292 18.95 17.64 -20.37
N SER A 293 17.97 18.23 -21.06
CA SER A 293 18.21 18.98 -22.31
C SER A 293 18.55 20.46 -22.10
N GLY A 294 18.21 21.04 -20.94
CA GLY A 294 18.33 22.47 -20.67
C GLY A 294 17.26 23.34 -21.38
N GLU A 295 16.32 22.73 -22.11
CA GLU A 295 15.18 23.43 -22.70
C GLU A 295 14.10 23.75 -21.64
N PRO A 296 13.15 24.66 -21.89
CA PRO A 296 12.04 24.90 -20.96
C PRO A 296 11.27 23.61 -20.64
N ALA A 297 11.12 23.32 -19.35
CA ALA A 297 10.40 22.14 -18.88
C ALA A 297 8.90 22.26 -19.19
N THR A 298 8.27 21.14 -19.51
CA THR A 298 6.81 21.04 -19.71
C THR A 298 6.13 20.34 -18.54
N HIS A 299 6.88 19.51 -17.79
CA HIS A 299 6.36 18.69 -16.72
C HIS A 299 7.35 18.62 -15.56
N MET A 300 6.83 18.31 -14.37
CA MET A 300 7.63 17.61 -13.39
C MET A 300 7.47 16.11 -13.64
N ALA A 301 8.56 15.34 -13.60
CA ALA A 301 8.56 13.91 -13.84
C ALA A 301 9.25 13.17 -12.71
N ILE A 302 8.68 12.03 -12.31
CA ILE A 302 9.33 11.09 -11.39
C ILE A 302 10.06 10.04 -12.20
N PHE A 303 11.37 9.96 -12.02
CA PHE A 303 12.22 8.88 -12.52
C PHE A 303 12.51 7.89 -11.39
N ALA A 304 12.53 6.60 -11.70
CA ALA A 304 12.96 5.58 -10.75
C ALA A 304 13.37 4.27 -11.44
N ARG A 305 14.17 3.47 -10.74
CA ARG A 305 14.26 2.02 -11.00
C ARG A 305 12.98 1.34 -10.50
N ALA A 306 12.51 0.36 -11.24
CA ALA A 306 11.19 -0.24 -11.03
C ALA A 306 11.20 -1.76 -11.23
N TYR A 307 10.17 -2.41 -10.67
CA TYR A 307 9.83 -3.82 -10.90
C TYR A 307 9.05 -4.05 -12.19
#